data_AF-A0A960HFD9-F1
#
_entry.id   AF-A0A960HFD9-F1
#
_cell.length_a   1.000
_cell.length_b   1.000
_cell.length_c   1.000
_cell.angle_alpha   90.00
_cell.angle_beta   90.00
_cell.angle_gamma   90.00
#
_symmetry.space_group_name_H-M   'P 1'
#
loop_
_entity.id
_entity.type
_entity.pdbx_description
1 polymer ?
#
loop_
_entity_poly.entity_id
_entity_poly.type
_entity_poly.pdbx_seq_one_letter_code
_entity_poly.pdbx_strand_id
1 'polypeptide(L)'
;MAPVLSTPVLHARLERARAVMADTGVDLLLLSVGSDLPYLTGYEAMPLERLTMLVVPREAEATLVIPRLEAPRVVEQPGVFSLRPWDETDDPVAIVAGLSATPGVAAVGDTMWARFLVDLLGHWPSGATRYVRSATVMSHLRACKDAAEIAALHAAGAAADRVAAQLHGGQIPLAGRTEAQVSADISARLLAEGHDVVNFAIVAA
;
A
#
# COMPACT_ATOMS: atom_id res chain seq x y z
N MET A 1 0.10 -3.51 17.40
CA MET A 1 0.04 -4.62 16.41
C MET A 1 -1.36 -4.66 15.82
N ALA A 2 -1.56 -3.94 14.71
CA ALA A 2 -2.79 -4.02 13.93
C ALA A 2 -3.11 -5.49 13.58
N PRO A 3 -4.39 -5.88 13.58
CA PRO A 3 -4.78 -7.23 13.19
C PRO A 3 -4.33 -7.51 11.75
N VAL A 4 -3.71 -8.67 11.54
CA VAL A 4 -3.40 -9.18 10.20
C VAL A 4 -4.70 -9.27 9.41
N LEU A 5 -4.76 -8.64 8.23
CA LEU A 5 -5.94 -8.71 7.37
C LEU A 5 -6.18 -10.17 6.96
N SER A 6 -7.40 -10.65 7.20
CA SER A 6 -7.77 -12.01 6.82
C SER A 6 -7.84 -12.17 5.29
N THR A 7 -7.50 -13.35 4.78
CA THR A 7 -7.57 -13.68 3.36
C THR A 7 -8.92 -13.33 2.71
N PRO A 8 -10.10 -13.58 3.33
CA PRO A 8 -11.38 -13.19 2.73
C PRO A 8 -11.53 -11.67 2.50
N VAL A 9 -10.96 -10.83 3.37
CA VAL A 9 -10.99 -9.36 3.21
C VAL A 9 -10.14 -8.95 2.01
N LEU A 10 -8.94 -9.51 1.89
CA LEU A 10 -8.04 -9.21 0.77
C LEU A 10 -8.63 -9.69 -0.57
N HIS A 11 -9.23 -10.89 -0.58
CA HIS A 11 -9.94 -11.40 -1.75
C HIS A 11 -11.08 -10.48 -2.16
N ALA A 12 -11.94 -10.07 -1.22
CA ALA A 12 -13.05 -9.14 -1.51
C ALA A 12 -12.57 -7.78 -2.05
N ARG A 13 -11.43 -7.27 -1.56
CA ARG A 13 -10.81 -6.04 -2.08
C ARG A 13 -10.29 -6.21 -3.50
N LEU A 14 -9.66 -7.34 -3.80
CA LEU A 14 -9.18 -7.65 -5.14
C LEU A 14 -10.33 -7.76 -6.15
N GLU A 15 -11.44 -8.42 -5.78
CA GLU A 15 -12.63 -8.51 -6.63
C GLU A 15 -13.26 -7.15 -6.90
N ARG A 16 -13.34 -6.28 -5.87
CA ARG A 16 -13.77 -4.88 -6.05
C ARG A 16 -12.83 -4.11 -6.99
N ALA A 17 -11.52 -4.37 -6.93
CA ALA A 17 -10.56 -3.73 -7.82
C ALA A 17 -10.81 -4.15 -9.28
N ARG A 18 -11.03 -5.45 -9.52
CA ARG A 18 -11.37 -5.98 -10.85
C ARG A 18 -12.69 -5.42 -11.38
N ALA A 19 -13.71 -5.28 -10.53
CA ALA A 19 -14.98 -4.66 -10.93
C ALA A 19 -14.76 -3.23 -11.43
N VAL A 20 -14.00 -2.42 -10.68
CA VAL A 20 -13.67 -1.04 -11.12
C VAL A 20 -12.76 -1.04 -12.35
N MET A 21 -11.83 -1.98 -12.48
CA MET A 21 -11.04 -2.15 -13.70
C MET A 21 -11.93 -2.42 -14.92
N ALA A 22 -12.95 -3.27 -14.79
CA ALA A 22 -13.92 -3.53 -15.85
C ALA A 22 -14.72 -2.26 -16.21
N ASP A 23 -15.20 -1.52 -15.20
CA ASP A 23 -15.96 -0.28 -15.41
C ASP A 23 -15.13 0.84 -16.05
N THR A 24 -13.82 0.87 -15.79
CA THR A 24 -12.90 1.92 -16.26
C THR A 24 -12.09 1.51 -17.49
N GLY A 25 -12.27 0.29 -17.99
CA GLY A 25 -11.53 -0.26 -19.14
C GLY A 25 -10.03 -0.48 -18.88
N VAL A 26 -9.64 -0.67 -17.62
CA VAL A 26 -8.25 -1.01 -17.24
C VAL A 26 -8.05 -2.52 -17.39
N ASP A 27 -7.02 -2.93 -18.13
CA ASP A 27 -6.72 -4.35 -18.38
C ASP A 27 -5.73 -4.92 -17.36
N LEU A 28 -4.82 -4.06 -16.89
CA LEU A 28 -3.73 -4.44 -16.01
C LEU A 28 -3.49 -3.36 -14.94
N LEU A 29 -3.48 -3.75 -13.68
CA LEU A 29 -3.14 -2.88 -12.55
C LEU A 29 -1.79 -3.31 -11.96
N LEU A 30 -0.87 -2.36 -11.84
CA LEU A 30 0.51 -2.56 -11.39
C LEU A 30 0.75 -1.75 -10.11
N LEU A 31 0.85 -2.41 -8.97
CA LEU A 31 1.01 -1.75 -7.67
C LEU A 31 2.37 -2.09 -7.08
N SER A 32 3.25 -1.08 -6.97
CA SER A 32 4.53 -1.20 -6.29
C SER A 32 4.47 -0.60 -4.88
N VAL A 33 5.63 -0.25 -4.32
CA VAL A 33 5.76 0.43 -3.02
C VAL A 33 4.80 1.62 -2.93
N GLY A 34 4.10 1.71 -1.81
CA GLY A 34 2.95 2.60 -1.64
C GLY A 34 1.87 1.97 -0.78
N SER A 35 0.78 2.70 -0.55
CA SER A 35 -0.32 2.24 0.31
C SER A 35 -1.32 1.32 -0.39
N ASP A 36 -1.30 1.26 -1.73
CA ASP A 36 -2.20 0.39 -2.50
C ASP A 36 -1.75 -1.08 -2.47
N LEU A 37 -0.43 -1.34 -2.42
CA LEU A 37 0.11 -2.70 -2.30
C LEU A 37 -0.35 -3.41 -1.02
N PRO A 38 -0.10 -2.91 0.21
CA PRO A 38 -0.57 -3.55 1.43
C PRO A 38 -2.10 -3.58 1.53
N TYR A 39 -2.81 -2.66 0.86
CA TYR A 39 -4.27 -2.69 0.83
C TYR A 39 -4.82 -3.96 0.16
N LEU A 40 -4.20 -4.40 -0.95
CA LEU A 40 -4.61 -5.60 -1.68
C LEU A 40 -3.88 -6.89 -1.25
N THR A 41 -2.69 -6.78 -0.66
CA THR A 41 -1.87 -7.97 -0.31
C THR A 41 -1.73 -8.22 1.18
N GLY A 42 -1.95 -7.20 2.02
CA GLY A 42 -1.54 -7.20 3.42
C GLY A 42 -0.03 -7.10 3.65
N TYR A 43 0.78 -7.04 2.58
CA TYR A 43 2.24 -6.97 2.68
C TYR A 43 2.75 -5.53 2.51
N GLU A 44 3.47 -5.05 3.52
CA GLU A 44 4.16 -3.76 3.48
C GLU A 44 5.61 -3.96 3.01
N ALA A 45 5.83 -3.68 1.72
CA ALA A 45 7.15 -3.76 1.11
C ALA A 45 8.09 -2.68 1.63
N MET A 46 9.38 -3.01 1.77
CA MET A 46 10.39 -1.99 2.07
C MET A 46 10.59 -1.09 0.84
N PRO A 47 10.66 0.24 0.99
CA PRO A 47 10.85 1.17 -0.13
C PRO A 47 12.32 1.21 -0.59
N LEU A 48 12.82 0.08 -1.08
CA LEU A 48 14.18 -0.09 -1.60
C LEU A 48 14.23 0.04 -3.13
N GLU A 49 15.43 -0.08 -3.69
CA GLU A 49 15.68 -0.02 -5.13
C GLU A 49 15.19 -1.24 -5.91
N ARG A 50 14.99 -2.37 -5.23
CA ARG A 50 14.58 -3.65 -5.81
C ARG A 50 13.08 -3.65 -6.12
N LEU A 51 12.70 -4.20 -7.27
CA LEU A 51 11.30 -4.27 -7.68
C LEU A 51 10.49 -5.20 -6.76
N THR A 52 9.50 -4.63 -6.08
CA THR A 52 8.34 -5.35 -5.55
C THR A 52 7.10 -4.82 -6.24
N MET A 53 6.30 -5.68 -6.87
CA MET A 53 5.12 -5.28 -7.62
C MET A 53 4.03 -6.36 -7.60
N LEU A 54 2.83 -5.97 -7.19
CA LEU A 54 1.64 -6.75 -7.46
C LEU A 54 1.15 -6.45 -8.88
N VAL A 55 1.07 -7.49 -9.70
CA VAL A 55 0.53 -7.48 -11.06
C VAL A 55 -0.87 -8.07 -11.00
N VAL A 56 -1.89 -7.28 -11.33
CA VAL A 56 -3.30 -7.68 -11.31
C VAL A 56 -3.88 -7.56 -12.70
N PRO A 57 -3.96 -8.66 -13.48
CA PRO A 57 -4.72 -8.71 -14.71
C PRO A 57 -6.22 -8.69 -14.41
N ARG A 58 -7.05 -8.14 -15.33
CA ARG A 58 -8.51 -8.11 -15.15
C ARG A 58 -9.12 -9.51 -15.02
N GLU A 59 -8.65 -10.48 -15.79
CA GLU A 59 -9.28 -11.81 -15.96
C GLU A 59 -8.36 -13.01 -15.66
N ALA A 60 -7.21 -12.80 -15.01
CA ALA A 60 -6.29 -13.87 -14.60
C ALA A 60 -5.78 -13.66 -13.17
N GLU A 61 -5.18 -14.68 -12.56
CA GLU A 61 -4.67 -14.62 -11.18
C GLU A 61 -3.65 -13.47 -11.00
N ALA A 62 -3.72 -12.78 -9.85
CA ALA A 62 -2.74 -11.74 -9.52
C ALA A 62 -1.41 -12.39 -9.11
N THR A 63 -0.30 -11.70 -9.38
CA THR A 63 1.05 -12.19 -9.05
C THR A 63 1.84 -11.12 -8.32
N LEU A 64 2.39 -11.44 -7.16
CA LEU A 64 3.33 -10.59 -6.43
C LEU A 64 4.77 -10.94 -6.84
N VAL A 65 5.36 -10.09 -7.69
CA VAL A 65 6.77 -10.17 -8.08
C VAL A 65 7.61 -9.50 -6.99
N ILE A 66 8.56 -10.23 -6.41
CA ILE A 66 9.28 -9.81 -5.19
C ILE A 66 10.72 -10.36 -5.17
N PRO A 67 11.70 -9.65 -4.58
CA PRO A 67 13.05 -10.21 -4.41
C PRO A 67 13.02 -11.51 -3.62
N ARG A 68 13.79 -12.52 -4.01
CA ARG A 68 13.80 -13.82 -3.32
C ARG A 68 14.12 -13.70 -1.84
N LEU A 69 14.99 -12.78 -1.45
CA LEU A 69 15.35 -12.53 -0.05
C LEU A 69 14.19 -11.94 0.77
N GLU A 70 13.21 -11.30 0.14
CA GLU A 70 12.05 -10.71 0.80
C GLU A 70 10.82 -11.64 0.78
N ALA A 71 10.78 -12.63 -0.12
CA ALA A 71 9.67 -13.58 -0.23
C ALA A 71 9.24 -14.23 1.11
N PRO A 72 10.16 -14.63 2.03
CA PRO A 72 9.77 -15.20 3.33
C PRO A 72 9.01 -14.25 4.27
N ARG A 73 9.00 -12.94 3.98
CA ARG A 73 8.27 -11.93 4.77
C ARG A 73 6.80 -11.83 4.37
N VAL A 74 6.42 -12.43 3.25
CA VAL A 74 5.05 -12.43 2.75
C VAL A 74 4.27 -13.56 3.42
N VAL A 75 3.16 -13.21 4.08
CA VAL A 75 2.18 -14.21 4.49
C VAL A 75 1.39 -14.63 3.25
N GLU A 76 1.37 -15.93 2.95
CA GLU A 76 0.64 -16.45 1.80
C GLU A 76 -0.87 -16.14 1.91
N GLN A 77 -1.46 -15.75 0.78
CA GLN A 77 -2.89 -15.43 0.67
C GLN A 77 -3.50 -16.25 -0.47
N PRO A 78 -3.81 -17.54 -0.26
CA PRO A 78 -4.34 -18.42 -1.29
C PRO A 78 -5.59 -17.84 -1.96
N GLY A 79 -5.61 -17.81 -3.29
CA GLY A 79 -6.71 -17.24 -4.08
C GLY A 79 -6.77 -15.71 -4.11
N VAL A 80 -5.80 -15.01 -3.52
CA VAL A 80 -5.63 -13.55 -3.68
C VAL A 80 -4.51 -13.27 -4.68
N PHE A 81 -3.33 -13.84 -4.46
CA PHE A 81 -2.20 -13.72 -5.39
C PHE A 81 -1.27 -14.92 -5.29
N SER A 82 -0.57 -15.20 -6.38
CA SER A 82 0.59 -16.09 -6.40
C SER A 82 1.88 -15.31 -6.13
N LEU A 83 2.88 -15.95 -5.54
CA LEU A 83 4.17 -15.32 -5.28
C LEU A 83 5.17 -15.69 -6.38
N ARG A 84 5.83 -14.68 -6.97
CA ARG A 84 6.91 -14.88 -7.96
C ARG A 84 8.20 -14.24 -7.44
N PRO A 85 9.01 -15.00 -6.67
CA PRO A 85 10.34 -14.57 -6.27
C PRO A 85 11.27 -14.43 -7.48
N TRP A 86 12.15 -13.43 -7.49
CA TRP A 86 13.21 -13.26 -8.49
C TRP A 86 14.61 -13.20 -7.85
N ASP A 87 15.63 -13.67 -8.56
CA ASP A 87 17.03 -13.71 -8.14
C ASP A 87 17.81 -12.48 -8.63
N GLU A 88 18.89 -12.07 -7.95
CA GLU A 88 19.59 -10.80 -8.23
C GLU A 88 20.06 -10.62 -9.68
N THR A 89 20.22 -11.70 -10.44
CA THR A 89 20.60 -11.69 -11.87
C THR A 89 19.42 -11.67 -12.83
N ASP A 90 18.19 -11.85 -12.33
CA ASP A 90 16.97 -11.76 -13.14
C ASP A 90 16.66 -10.31 -13.51
N ASP A 91 15.96 -10.12 -14.62
CA ASP A 91 15.31 -8.85 -14.93
C ASP A 91 13.86 -8.88 -14.40
N PRO A 92 13.57 -8.24 -13.26
CA PRO A 92 12.24 -8.30 -12.66
C PRO A 92 11.20 -7.50 -13.46
N VAL A 93 11.63 -6.52 -14.25
CA VAL A 93 10.72 -5.76 -15.13
C VAL A 93 10.31 -6.61 -16.32
N ALA A 94 11.26 -7.36 -16.91
CA ALA A 94 10.95 -8.34 -17.95
C ALA A 94 10.00 -9.44 -17.43
N ILE A 95 10.19 -9.89 -16.17
CA ILE A 95 9.25 -10.81 -15.52
C ILE A 95 7.85 -10.20 -15.45
N VAL A 96 7.70 -8.97 -14.95
CA VAL A 96 6.40 -8.28 -14.89
C VAL A 96 5.77 -8.16 -16.28
N ALA A 97 6.53 -7.73 -17.28
CA ALA A 97 6.04 -7.58 -18.64
C ALA A 97 5.58 -8.91 -19.26
N GLY A 98 6.19 -10.03 -18.88
CA GLY A 98 5.84 -11.37 -19.34
C GLY A 98 4.64 -12.01 -18.64
N LEU A 99 4.16 -11.45 -17.52
CA LEU A 99 2.99 -11.96 -16.79
C LEU A 99 1.65 -11.58 -17.44
N SER A 100 1.66 -10.69 -18.44
CA SER A 100 0.48 -10.30 -19.19
C SER A 100 0.82 -10.18 -20.68
N ALA A 101 -0.15 -10.45 -21.55
CA ALA A 101 -0.08 -9.92 -22.90
C ALA A 101 0.00 -8.38 -22.84
N THR A 102 0.49 -7.75 -23.91
CA THR A 102 0.54 -6.28 -24.03
C THR A 102 -0.83 -5.69 -23.69
N PRO A 103 -0.97 -4.96 -22.57
CA PRO A 103 -2.27 -4.46 -22.14
C PRO A 103 -2.71 -3.28 -23.02
N GLY A 104 -4.01 -3.16 -23.29
CA GLY A 104 -4.55 -1.97 -23.93
C GLY A 104 -4.47 -0.76 -23.00
N VAL A 105 -4.84 -0.96 -21.73
CA VAL A 105 -4.74 0.04 -20.66
C VAL A 105 -4.05 -0.54 -19.42
N ALA A 106 -2.93 0.06 -19.02
CA ALA A 106 -2.19 -0.28 -17.80
C ALA A 106 -2.30 0.84 -16.76
N ALA A 107 -2.85 0.53 -15.58
CA ALA A 107 -2.90 1.43 -14.45
C ALA A 107 -1.68 1.23 -13.55
N VAL A 108 -0.93 2.30 -13.29
CA VAL A 108 0.37 2.28 -12.64
C VAL A 108 0.29 2.95 -11.26
N GLY A 109 0.84 2.27 -10.26
CA GLY A 109 0.99 2.74 -8.88
C GLY A 109 1.40 4.21 -8.78
N ASP A 110 0.61 5.03 -8.10
CA ASP A 110 0.83 6.48 -7.95
C ASP A 110 2.18 6.84 -7.30
N THR A 111 2.74 5.92 -6.51
CA THR A 111 4.03 6.06 -5.81
C THR A 111 5.11 5.12 -6.36
N MET A 112 4.84 4.44 -7.48
CA MET A 112 5.83 3.59 -8.13
C MET A 112 6.99 4.44 -8.63
N TRP A 113 8.22 3.98 -8.41
CA TRP A 113 9.40 4.68 -8.90
C TRP A 113 9.39 4.72 -10.43
N ALA A 114 9.61 5.92 -10.99
CA ALA A 114 9.51 6.16 -12.42
C ALA A 114 10.43 5.25 -13.27
N ARG A 115 11.58 4.81 -12.72
CA ARG A 115 12.49 3.89 -13.41
C ARG A 115 11.78 2.62 -13.91
N PHE A 116 10.91 2.02 -13.09
CA PHE A 116 10.21 0.80 -13.48
C PHE A 116 9.18 1.06 -14.58
N LEU A 117 8.57 2.25 -14.59
CA LEU A 117 7.69 2.65 -15.70
C LEU A 117 8.51 2.82 -16.99
N VAL A 118 9.65 3.51 -16.91
CA VAL A 118 10.54 3.72 -18.06
C VAL A 118 11.02 2.39 -18.64
N ASP A 119 11.42 1.44 -17.80
CA ASP A 119 11.85 0.11 -18.23
C ASP A 119 10.68 -0.67 -18.86
N LEU A 120 9.47 -0.62 -18.27
CA LEU A 120 8.25 -1.23 -18.84
C LEU A 120 7.87 -0.67 -20.21
N LEU A 121 8.10 0.62 -20.48
CA LEU A 121 7.88 1.22 -21.80
C LEU A 121 8.75 0.58 -22.88
N GLY A 122 9.89 -0.03 -22.52
CA GLY A 122 10.72 -0.80 -23.43
C GLY A 122 10.14 -2.17 -23.80
N HIS A 123 9.26 -2.73 -22.96
CA HIS A 123 8.64 -4.04 -23.18
C HIS A 123 7.28 -3.98 -23.87
N TRP A 124 6.50 -2.92 -23.62
CA TRP A 124 5.21 -2.72 -24.28
C TRP A 124 5.32 -1.60 -25.34
N PRO A 125 5.12 -1.90 -26.64
CA PRO A 125 5.27 -0.92 -27.71
C PRO A 125 4.45 0.35 -27.45
N SER A 126 5.08 1.50 -27.65
CA SER A 126 4.57 2.85 -27.29
C SER A 126 3.31 3.34 -28.04
N GLY A 127 2.62 2.47 -28.77
CA GLY A 127 1.32 2.74 -29.40
C GLY A 127 0.23 1.71 -29.10
N ALA A 128 0.56 0.61 -28.39
CA ALA A 128 -0.39 -0.45 -28.05
C ALA A 128 -0.96 -0.32 -26.63
N THR A 129 -0.21 0.33 -25.72
CA THR A 129 -0.58 0.47 -24.31
C THR A 129 -0.78 1.92 -23.93
N ARG A 130 -1.96 2.24 -23.40
CA ARG A 130 -2.25 3.49 -22.71
C ARG A 130 -1.96 3.34 -21.22
N TYR A 131 -1.11 4.19 -20.68
CA TYR A 131 -0.84 4.22 -19.24
C TYR A 131 -1.74 5.23 -18.53
N VAL A 132 -2.27 4.82 -17.38
CA VAL A 132 -3.06 5.67 -16.46
C VAL A 132 -2.55 5.49 -15.03
N ARG A 133 -2.97 6.35 -14.10
CA ARG A 133 -2.63 6.22 -12.68
C ARG A 133 -3.49 5.13 -12.03
N SER A 134 -2.95 4.41 -11.06
CA SER A 134 -3.71 3.45 -10.24
C SER A 134 -4.89 4.10 -9.54
N ALA A 135 -4.82 5.40 -9.24
CA ALA A 135 -5.92 6.21 -8.73
C ALA A 135 -7.23 6.07 -9.53
N THR A 136 -7.19 5.75 -10.83
CA THR A 136 -8.39 5.45 -11.64
C THR A 136 -9.18 4.27 -11.07
N VAL A 137 -8.50 3.29 -10.48
CA VAL A 137 -9.09 2.11 -9.83
C VAL A 137 -9.13 2.27 -8.31
N MET A 138 -8.00 2.61 -7.70
CA MET A 138 -7.78 2.50 -6.25
C MET A 138 -8.46 3.62 -5.44
N SER A 139 -8.67 4.82 -6.01
CA SER A 139 -9.20 5.96 -5.26
C SER A 139 -10.59 5.67 -4.69
N HIS A 140 -11.49 5.12 -5.52
CA HIS A 140 -12.85 4.80 -5.08
C HIS A 140 -12.87 3.70 -4.01
N LEU A 141 -12.04 2.67 -4.21
CA LEU A 141 -11.90 1.54 -3.30
C LEU A 141 -11.49 2.00 -1.91
N ARG A 142 -10.47 2.88 -1.83
CA ARG A 142 -9.89 3.38 -0.58
C ARG A 142 -10.65 4.54 0.03
N ALA A 143 -11.47 5.24 -0.76
CA ALA A 143 -12.38 6.25 -0.24
C ALA A 143 -13.45 5.62 0.66
N CYS A 144 -14.00 4.47 0.25
CA CYS A 144 -15.03 3.73 0.99
C CYS A 144 -14.41 2.61 1.83
N LYS A 145 -14.31 2.83 3.14
CA LYS A 145 -13.64 1.94 4.10
C LYS A 145 -14.51 0.71 4.33
N ASP A 146 -13.88 -0.47 4.37
CA ASP A 146 -14.54 -1.66 4.86
C ASP A 146 -14.64 -1.68 6.41
N ALA A 147 -15.34 -2.68 6.95
CA ALA A 147 -15.56 -2.79 8.39
C ALA A 147 -14.27 -2.95 9.19
N ALA A 148 -13.25 -3.63 8.64
CA ALA A 148 -11.97 -3.82 9.31
C ALA A 148 -11.18 -2.50 9.35
N GLU A 149 -11.21 -1.71 8.27
CA GLU A 149 -10.61 -0.37 8.22
C GLU A 149 -11.30 0.59 9.19
N ILE A 150 -12.64 0.60 9.24
CA ILE A 150 -13.40 1.45 10.16
C ILE A 150 -13.05 1.10 11.61
N ALA A 151 -13.00 -0.19 11.94
CA ALA A 151 -12.63 -0.64 13.29
C ALA A 151 -11.20 -0.19 13.66
N ALA A 152 -10.24 -0.31 12.75
CA ALA A 152 -8.87 0.14 12.97
C ALA A 152 -8.78 1.67 13.16
N LEU A 153 -9.53 2.44 12.35
CA LEU A 153 -9.60 3.91 12.47
C LEU A 153 -10.22 4.34 13.80
N HIS A 154 -11.29 3.69 14.25
CA HIS A 154 -11.89 3.97 15.56
C HIS A 154 -10.92 3.65 16.70
N ALA A 155 -10.18 2.54 16.62
CA ALA A 155 -9.19 2.19 17.62
C ALA A 155 -8.05 3.22 17.70
N ALA A 156 -7.51 3.64 16.54
CA ALA A 156 -6.49 4.68 16.46
C ALA A 156 -6.99 6.03 16.99
N GLY A 157 -8.20 6.45 16.59
CA GLY A 157 -8.84 7.66 17.08
C GLY A 157 -9.03 7.66 18.60
N ALA A 158 -9.58 6.57 19.16
CA ALA A 158 -9.74 6.44 20.60
C ALA A 158 -8.41 6.48 21.37
N ALA A 159 -7.33 5.96 20.78
CA ALA A 159 -5.98 6.07 21.35
C ALA A 159 -5.45 7.51 21.31
N ALA A 160 -5.65 8.22 20.20
CA ALA A 160 -5.28 9.63 20.10
C ALA A 160 -6.09 10.51 21.07
N ASP A 161 -7.39 10.24 21.24
CA ASP A 161 -8.26 10.95 22.18
C ASP A 161 -7.77 10.85 23.63
N ARG A 162 -7.22 9.69 24.03
CA ARG A 162 -6.62 9.53 25.37
C ARG A 162 -5.38 10.41 25.55
N VAL A 163 -4.53 10.54 24.52
CA VAL A 163 -3.39 11.47 24.55
C VAL A 163 -3.86 12.92 24.57
N ALA A 164 -4.90 13.26 23.80
CA ALA A 164 -5.50 14.59 23.82
C ALA A 164 -6.10 14.94 25.20
N ALA A 165 -6.74 13.98 25.87
CA ALA A 165 -7.21 14.15 27.24
C ALA A 165 -6.07 14.37 28.24
N GLN A 166 -4.92 13.72 28.06
CA GLN A 166 -3.71 13.96 28.86
C GLN A 166 -3.10 15.35 28.62
N LEU A 167 -3.20 15.86 27.40
CA LEU A 167 -2.81 17.24 27.09
C LEU A 167 -3.74 18.23 27.79
N HIS A 168 -5.05 18.05 27.62
CA HIS A 168 -6.07 18.93 28.19
C HIS A 168 -6.09 18.90 29.73
N GLY A 169 -5.83 17.76 30.34
CA GLY A 169 -5.76 17.59 31.78
C GLY A 169 -4.46 18.09 32.43
N GLY A 170 -3.52 18.63 31.65
CA GLY A 170 -2.26 19.20 32.14
C GLY A 170 -1.17 18.18 32.45
N GLN A 171 -1.35 16.90 32.09
CA GLN A 171 -0.32 15.87 32.22
C GLN A 171 0.81 16.03 31.19
N ILE A 172 0.62 16.88 30.17
CA ILE A 172 1.65 17.32 29.24
C ILE A 172 1.87 18.82 29.48
N PRO A 173 2.86 19.20 30.32
CA PRO A 173 3.16 20.60 30.59
C PRO A 173 3.58 21.31 29.30
N LEU A 174 3.11 22.55 29.12
CA LEU A 174 3.45 23.39 27.96
C LEU A 174 4.43 24.52 28.31
N ALA A 175 4.21 25.17 29.46
CA ALA A 175 5.03 26.30 29.89
C ALA A 175 6.50 25.88 30.10
N GLY A 176 7.43 26.68 29.58
CA GLY A 176 8.87 26.45 29.72
C GLY A 176 9.44 25.35 28.82
N ARG A 177 8.65 24.80 27.88
CA ARG A 177 9.09 23.81 26.90
C ARG A 177 9.03 24.37 25.49
N THR A 178 9.90 23.85 24.62
CA THR A 178 9.81 24.11 23.19
C THR A 178 8.71 23.26 22.54
N GLU A 179 8.20 23.72 21.40
CA GLU A 179 7.24 22.96 20.59
C GLU A 179 7.75 21.55 20.27
N ALA A 180 9.05 21.42 19.95
CA ALA A 180 9.69 20.14 19.67
C ALA A 180 9.67 19.19 20.88
N GLN A 181 9.89 19.72 22.10
CA GLN A 181 9.82 18.91 23.32
C GLN A 181 8.39 18.43 23.61
N VAL A 182 7.38 19.26 23.32
CA VAL A 182 5.97 18.88 23.47
C VAL A 182 5.58 17.86 22.41
N SER A 183 5.99 18.07 21.15
CA SER A 183 5.73 17.15 20.03
C SER A 183 6.34 15.76 20.29
N ALA A 184 7.56 15.69 20.84
CA ALA A 184 8.19 14.43 21.22
C ALA A 184 7.43 13.68 22.33
N ASP A 185 6.90 14.40 23.33
CA ASP A 185 6.12 13.83 24.44
C ASP A 185 4.76 13.30 23.96
N ILE A 186 4.06 14.05 23.12
CA ILE A 186 2.83 13.59 22.44
C ILE A 186 3.12 12.33 21.63
N SER A 187 4.20 12.32 20.85
CA SER A 187 4.59 11.18 20.02
C SER A 187 4.87 9.93 20.85
N ALA A 188 5.65 10.07 21.94
CA ALA A 188 5.93 8.95 22.85
C ALA A 188 4.65 8.38 23.48
N ARG A 189 3.68 9.23 23.83
CA ARG A 189 2.39 8.81 24.39
C ARG A 189 1.50 8.13 23.37
N LEU A 190 1.46 8.59 22.11
CA LEU A 190 0.70 7.91 21.05
C LEU A 190 1.19 6.47 20.85
N LEU A 191 2.52 6.25 20.87
CA LEU A 191 3.12 4.91 20.82
C LEU A 191 2.75 4.09 22.06
N ALA A 192 2.81 4.69 23.26
CA ALA A 192 2.43 4.02 24.51
C ALA A 192 0.93 3.61 24.53
N GLU A 193 0.07 4.38 23.85
CA GLU A 193 -1.36 4.09 23.67
C GLU A 193 -1.65 3.05 22.57
N GLY A 194 -0.60 2.51 21.94
CA GLY A 194 -0.68 1.37 21.03
C GLY A 194 -0.64 1.71 19.54
N HIS A 195 -0.30 2.94 19.15
CA HIS A 195 -0.02 3.25 17.74
C HIS A 195 1.23 2.52 17.28
N ASP A 196 1.20 1.97 16.07
CA ASP A 196 2.35 1.30 15.47
C ASP A 196 3.42 2.32 14.99
N VAL A 197 3.00 3.53 14.58
CA VAL A 197 3.87 4.63 14.15
C VAL A 197 3.23 5.99 14.43
N VAL A 198 4.06 7.03 14.63
CA VAL A 198 3.61 8.43 14.68
C VAL A 198 4.00 9.13 13.39
N ASN A 199 3.00 9.43 12.55
CA ASN A 199 3.25 10.10 11.27
C ASN A 199 3.53 11.60 11.43
N PHE A 200 2.84 12.25 12.37
CA PHE A 200 3.01 13.67 12.67
C PHE A 200 2.50 13.99 14.08
N ALA A 201 3.09 15.02 14.69
CA ALA A 201 2.58 15.69 15.89
C ALA A 201 2.88 17.18 15.75
N ILE A 202 1.86 17.95 15.37
CA ILE A 202 2.00 19.38 15.08
C ILE A 202 1.77 20.16 16.36
N VAL A 203 2.76 20.94 16.78
CA VAL A 203 2.68 21.88 17.91
C VAL A 203 3.09 23.24 17.38
N ALA A 204 2.19 24.21 17.49
CA ALA A 204 2.43 25.60 17.12
C ALA A 204 1.96 26.49 18.27
N ALA A 205 2.86 27.33 18.77
CA ALA A 205 2.63 28.24 19.89
C ALA A 205 2.54 29.71 19.45
#